data_AF-A0A7C7MJ02-F1
#
_entry.id   AF-A0A7C7MJ02-F1
#
_cell.length_a   1.000
_cell.length_b   1.000
_cell.length_c   1.000
_cell.angle_alpha   90.00
_cell.angle_beta   90.00
_cell.angle_gamma   90.00
#
_symmetry.space_group_name_H-M   'P 1'
#
loop_
_entity.id
_entity.type
_entity.pdbx_description
1 polymer ?
#
loop_
_entity_poly.entity_id
_entity_poly.type
_entity_poly.pdbx_seq_one_letter_code
_entity_poly.pdbx_strand_id
1 'polypeptide(L)'
;MNDEVFLESFEKCTLPWEEWNHFAHVRMAYSSLKKYGELLGAEMIVKGIKQYNNFNSDKKMEIGYHETITRFWINEIKSNLKDT
;
A
#
# COMPACT_ATOMS: atom_id res chain seq x y z
N MET A 1 14.14 4.11 -7.39
CA MET A 1 12.83 4.44 -7.99
C MET A 1 12.19 5.56 -7.18
N ASN A 2 11.67 6.62 -7.81
CA ASN A 2 10.94 7.68 -7.09
C ASN A 2 9.55 7.19 -6.63
N ASP A 3 8.84 7.98 -5.83
CA ASP A 3 7.57 7.55 -5.21
C ASP A 3 6.44 7.37 -6.23
N GLU A 4 6.42 8.15 -7.30
CA GLU A 4 5.39 8.05 -8.34
C GLU A 4 5.52 6.75 -9.13
N VAL A 5 6.73 6.43 -9.61
CA VAL A 5 7.00 5.18 -10.33
C VAL A 5 6.80 3.97 -9.41
N PHE A 6 7.14 4.09 -8.12
CA PHE A 6 6.89 3.04 -7.14
C PHE A 6 5.39 2.78 -6.95
N LEU A 7 4.61 3.83 -6.70
CA LEU A 7 3.17 3.71 -6.52
C LEU A 7 2.49 3.15 -7.78
N GLU A 8 2.89 3.62 -8.97
CA GLU A 8 2.37 3.11 -10.23
C GLU A 8 2.70 1.62 -10.43
N SER A 9 3.92 1.19 -10.08
CA SER A 9 4.31 -0.22 -10.19
C SER A 9 3.46 -1.13 -9.30
N PHE A 10 3.16 -0.69 -8.08
CA PHE A 10 2.24 -1.37 -7.17
C PHE A 10 0.81 -1.40 -7.72
N GLU A 11 0.26 -0.26 -8.15
CA GLU A 11 -1.10 -0.14 -8.70
C GLU A 11 -1.31 -1.03 -9.94
N LYS A 12 -0.25 -1.21 -10.74
CA LYS A 12 -0.23 -2.09 -11.91
C LYS A 12 0.14 -3.54 -11.62
N CYS A 13 0.41 -3.90 -10.36
CA CYS A 13 0.89 -5.23 -9.95
C CYS A 13 2.19 -5.66 -10.66
N THR A 14 3.07 -4.71 -10.95
CA THR A 14 4.38 -4.92 -11.60
C THR A 14 5.56 -4.71 -10.66
N LEU A 15 5.32 -4.27 -9.41
CA LEU A 15 6.33 -4.31 -8.35
C LEU A 15 6.81 -5.77 -8.16
N PRO A 16 8.11 -6.04 -8.04
CA PRO A 16 8.60 -7.39 -7.76
C PRO A 16 8.12 -7.89 -6.40
N TRP A 17 7.82 -9.19 -6.30
CA TRP A 17 7.32 -9.80 -5.06
C TRP A 17 8.33 -9.67 -3.91
N GLU A 18 9.62 -9.76 -4.22
CA GLU A 18 10.72 -9.63 -3.26
C GLU A 18 10.81 -8.23 -2.66
N GLU A 19 10.27 -7.22 -3.35
CA GLU A 19 10.17 -5.84 -2.87
C GLU A 19 8.91 -5.59 -2.04
N TRP A 20 7.94 -6.52 -2.02
CA TRP A 20 6.68 -6.39 -1.29
C TRP A 20 6.81 -6.70 0.22
N ASN A 21 7.64 -5.91 0.88
CA ASN A 21 7.94 -6.00 2.31
C ASN A 21 7.27 -4.87 3.12
N HIS A 22 7.48 -4.84 4.44
CA HIS A 22 6.86 -3.85 5.32
C HIS A 22 7.17 -2.38 4.93
N PHE A 23 8.39 -2.10 4.47
CA PHE A 23 8.75 -0.76 4.00
C PHE A 23 7.93 -0.35 2.77
N ALA A 24 7.73 -1.27 1.82
CA ALA A 24 6.89 -1.02 0.65
C ALA A 24 5.42 -0.74 1.04
N HIS A 25 4.88 -1.41 2.06
CA HIS A 25 3.53 -1.14 2.54
C HIS A 25 3.37 0.29 3.08
N VAL A 26 4.31 0.75 3.92
CA VAL A 26 4.28 2.10 4.49
C VAL A 26 4.47 3.15 3.40
N ARG A 27 5.46 2.96 2.51
CA ARG A 27 5.71 3.86 1.39
C ARG A 27 4.52 3.97 0.45
N MET A 28 3.88 2.85 0.13
CA MET A 28 2.68 2.79 -0.71
C MET A 28 1.54 3.55 -0.04
N ALA A 29 1.28 3.29 1.25
CA ALA A 29 0.22 3.97 1.97
C ALA A 29 0.44 5.49 2.06
N TYR A 30 1.66 5.93 2.38
CA TYR A 30 2.05 7.34 2.34
C TYR A 30 1.80 7.96 0.96
N SER A 31 2.27 7.30 -0.10
CA SER A 31 2.17 7.81 -1.46
C SER A 31 0.72 7.88 -1.94
N SER A 32 -0.10 6.88 -1.63
CA SER A 32 -1.54 6.87 -1.95
C SER A 32 -2.29 7.98 -1.22
N LEU A 33 -2.03 8.20 0.07
CA LEU A 33 -2.67 9.27 0.84
C LEU A 33 -2.28 10.66 0.30
N LYS A 34 -1.00 10.84 -0.06
CA LYS A 34 -0.51 12.10 -0.63
C LYS A 34 -1.10 12.38 -2.02
N LYS A 35 -1.25 11.35 -2.86
CA LYS A 35 -1.75 11.48 -4.24
C LYS A 35 -3.27 11.64 -4.32
N TYR A 36 -4.02 10.86 -3.53
CA TYR A 36 -5.47 10.76 -3.65
C TYR A 36 -6.25 11.43 -2.50
N GLY A 37 -5.55 11.96 -1.48
CA GLY A 37 -6.17 12.47 -0.27
C GLY A 37 -6.62 11.36 0.68
N GLU A 38 -7.13 11.74 1.85
CA GLU A 38 -7.38 10.80 2.94
C GLU A 38 -8.42 9.71 2.61
N LEU A 39 -9.60 10.11 2.13
CA LEU A 39 -10.72 9.19 1.92
C LEU A 39 -10.42 8.22 0.77
N LEU A 40 -10.15 8.77 -0.42
CA LEU A 40 -9.87 7.98 -1.60
C LEU A 40 -8.54 7.22 -1.46
N GLY A 41 -7.51 7.83 -0.86
CA GLY A 41 -6.23 7.16 -0.60
C GLY A 41 -6.40 5.92 0.29
N ALA A 42 -7.19 6.01 1.36
CA ALA A 42 -7.48 4.86 2.22
C ALA A 42 -8.22 3.73 1.49
N GLU A 43 -9.11 4.05 0.55
CA GLU A 43 -9.78 3.06 -0.30
C GLU A 43 -8.80 2.41 -1.30
N MET A 44 -7.97 3.23 -1.94
CA MET A 44 -6.95 2.78 -2.91
C MET A 44 -5.92 1.85 -2.27
N ILE A 45 -5.51 2.13 -1.03
CA ILE A 45 -4.60 1.25 -0.28
C ILE A 45 -5.21 -0.12 -0.07
N VAL A 46 -6.43 -0.19 0.46
CA VAL A 46 -7.09 -1.47 0.75
C VAL A 46 -7.39 -2.26 -0.52
N LYS A 47 -7.90 -1.59 -1.55
CA LYS A 47 -8.16 -2.22 -2.85
C LYS A 47 -6.86 -2.72 -3.49
N GLY A 48 -5.82 -1.89 -3.47
CA GLY A 48 -4.51 -2.19 -4.05
C GLY A 48 -3.86 -3.40 -3.39
N ILE A 49 -3.84 -3.48 -2.06
CA ILE A 49 -3.23 -4.63 -1.37
C ILE A 49 -3.98 -5.92 -1.72
N LYS A 50 -5.32 -5.89 -1.72
CA LYS A 50 -6.14 -7.05 -2.10
C LYS A 50 -5.86 -7.48 -3.54
N GLN A 51 -5.79 -6.53 -4.48
CA GLN A 51 -5.50 -6.80 -5.89
C GLN A 51 -4.09 -7.36 -6.07
N TYR A 52 -3.08 -6.76 -5.45
CA TYR A 52 -1.69 -7.15 -5.56
C TYR A 52 -1.43 -8.54 -4.98
N ASN A 53 -1.99 -8.85 -3.81
CA ASN A 53 -1.89 -10.16 -3.19
C ASN A 53 -2.61 -11.23 -4.03
N ASN A 54 -3.77 -10.89 -4.64
CA ASN A 54 -4.47 -11.81 -5.54
C ASN A 54 -3.68 -12.08 -6.82
N PHE A 55 -3.05 -11.06 -7.40
CA PHE A 55 -2.18 -11.20 -8.56
C PHE A 55 -0.99 -12.13 -8.27
N ASN A 56 -0.42 -12.03 -7.07
CA ASN A 56 0.70 -12.85 -6.59
C ASN A 56 0.24 -14.08 -5.77
N SER A 57 -0.95 -14.61 -6.05
CA SER A 57 -1.50 -15.74 -5.29
C SER A 57 -0.72 -17.04 -5.43
N ASP A 58 0.16 -17.14 -6.44
CA ASP A 58 1.14 -18.23 -6.61
C ASP A 58 2.33 -18.14 -5.65
N LYS A 59 2.56 -16.97 -5.04
CA LYS A 59 3.65 -16.76 -4.09
C LYS A 59 3.26 -17.25 -2.71
N LYS A 60 4.24 -17.80 -2.00
CA LYS A 60 4.05 -18.21 -0.60
C LYS A 60 3.85 -16.97 0.27
N MET A 61 2.62 -16.73 0.71
CA MET A 61 2.28 -15.76 1.75
C MET A 61 2.13 -16.49 3.08
N GLU A 62 2.96 -16.15 4.07
CA GLU A 62 2.77 -16.67 5.44
C GLU A 62 1.59 -16.00 6.13
N ILE A 63 1.37 -14.71 5.83
CA ILE A 63 0.30 -13.89 6.38
C ILE A 63 -0.25 -13.03 5.24
N GLY A 64 -1.56 -13.11 5.02
CA GLY A 64 -2.25 -12.37 3.96
C GLY A 64 -2.72 -10.98 4.41
N TYR A 65 -3.79 -10.50 3.78
CA TYR A 65 -4.40 -9.22 4.09
C TYR A 65 -5.18 -9.24 5.42
N HIS A 66 -4.97 -8.23 6.27
CA HIS A 66 -5.74 -8.00 7.50
C HIS A 66 -6.34 -6.59 7.51
N GLU A 67 -7.67 -6.48 7.46
CA GLU A 67 -8.38 -5.19 7.39
C GLU A 67 -8.05 -4.31 8.60
N THR A 68 -8.17 -4.84 9.83
CA THR A 68 -7.94 -4.07 11.06
C THR A 68 -6.53 -3.51 11.15
N ILE A 69 -5.50 -4.33 10.89
CA ILE A 69 -4.10 -3.89 10.92
C ILE A 69 -3.82 -2.88 9.82
N THR A 70 -4.35 -3.11 8.62
CA THR A 70 -4.20 -2.17 7.50
C THR A 70 -4.81 -0.81 7.84
N ARG A 71 -6.03 -0.78 8.38
CA ARG A 71 -6.71 0.46 8.77
C ARG A 71 -5.99 1.18 9.91
N PHE A 72 -5.44 0.44 10.88
CA PHE A 72 -4.59 1.00 11.93
C PHE A 72 -3.42 1.78 11.33
N TRP A 73 -2.64 1.16 10.42
CA TRP A 73 -1.49 1.83 9.79
C TRP A 73 -1.88 2.98 8.87
N ILE A 74 -2.99 2.87 8.12
CA ILE A 74 -3.50 4.00 7.32
C ILE A 74 -3.76 5.21 8.23
N ASN A 75 -4.41 5.01 9.38
CA ASN A 75 -4.71 6.08 10.32
C ASN A 75 -3.44 6.69 10.92
N GLU A 76 -2.45 5.85 11.26
CA GLU A 76 -1.18 6.33 11.83
C GLU A 76 -0.33 7.09 10.81
N ILE A 77 -0.31 6.66 9.55
CA ILE A 77 0.38 7.40 8.49
C ILE A 77 -0.35 8.73 8.21
N LYS A 78 -1.68 8.69 8.18
CA LYS A 78 -2.52 9.89 8.00
C LYS A 78 -2.31 10.92 9.12
N SER A 79 -2.19 10.50 10.37
CA SER A 79 -1.96 11.42 11.49
C SER A 79 -0.63 12.16 11.34
N ASN A 80 0.43 11.45 10.93
CA ASN A 80 1.78 12.01 10.74
C ASN A 80 1.95 12.82 9.43
N LEU A 81 0.99 12.73 8.48
CA LEU A 81 0.99 13.53 7.25
C LEU A 81 0.50 14.98 7.47
N LYS A 82 -0.26 15.24 8.53
CA LYS A 82 -0.85 16.56 8.80
C LYS A 82 0.13 17.57 9.35
N ASP A 83 1.29 17.10 9.79
CA ASP A 83 2.34 17.90 10.42
C ASP A 83 3.43 18.37 9.44
N THR A 84 3.20 18.21 8.12
CA THR A 84 4.06 18.69 7.02
C THR A 84 3.31 19.62 6.07
#